data_AF-A0ABD5WIG4-F1
#
_entry.id   AF-A0ABD5WIG4-F1
#
_cell.length_a   1.000
_cell.length_b   1.000
_cell.length_c   1.000
_cell.angle_alpha   90.00
_cell.angle_beta   90.00
_cell.angle_gamma   90.00
#
_symmetry.space_group_name_H-M   'P 1'
#
loop_
_entity.id
_entity.type
_entity.pdbx_description
1 polymer ?
#
loop_
_entity_poly.entity_id
_entity_poly.type
_entity_poly.pdbx_seq_one_letter_code
_entity_poly.pdbx_strand_id
1 'polypeptide(L)'
;MLQGSEAGGFTVDGFSPGVNVVYGENAAGKTTLSEAIRWSLWPDEAPTSAEISTQLSHDGDQRRVELRGGMSENFVDGAAADPIPVPSLHGGRRYSLSLHELLQEETDDGEFATVIQRESTGGFDIDAVRESFDLEEGAAPLLETSVPHRRQKRRSSG
;
A
#
# COMPACT_ATOMS: atom_id res chain seq x y z
N MET A 1 -3.07 -6.19 -11.08
CA MET A 1 -3.80 -5.32 -12.02
C MET A 1 -5.20 -5.12 -11.45
N LEU A 2 -5.60 -3.89 -11.14
CA LEU A 2 -6.94 -3.59 -10.60
C LEU A 2 -7.96 -3.75 -11.75
N GLN A 3 -8.93 -4.65 -11.62
CA GLN A 3 -10.01 -4.76 -12.60
C GLN A 3 -11.24 -4.03 -12.07
N GLY A 4 -11.81 -3.13 -12.87
CA GLY A 4 -13.05 -2.41 -12.54
C GLY A 4 -14.28 -3.29 -12.81
N SER A 5 -15.22 -3.29 -11.87
CA SER A 5 -16.55 -3.90 -12.02
C SER A 5 -17.59 -2.84 -12.42
N GLU A 6 -18.67 -3.26 -13.09
CA GLU A 6 -19.71 -2.37 -13.64
C GLU A 6 -20.46 -1.51 -12.58
N ALA A 7 -20.23 -1.77 -11.29
CA ALA A 7 -20.79 -1.02 -10.15
C ALA A 7 -19.84 0.06 -9.58
N GLY A 8 -18.73 0.40 -10.27
CA GLY A 8 -17.76 1.39 -9.78
C GLY A 8 -16.81 0.87 -8.70
N GLY A 9 -16.84 -0.44 -8.39
CA GLY A 9 -15.87 -1.12 -7.52
C GLY A 9 -14.69 -1.70 -8.30
N PHE A 10 -13.63 -2.12 -7.60
CA PHE A 10 -12.49 -2.81 -8.19
C PHE A 10 -12.15 -4.09 -7.43
N THR A 11 -11.53 -5.04 -8.11
CA THR A 11 -11.05 -6.31 -7.54
C THR A 11 -9.54 -6.38 -7.61
N VAL A 12 -8.93 -6.89 -6.54
CA VAL A 12 -7.48 -7.09 -6.40
C VAL A 12 -7.24 -8.51 -5.93
N ASP A 13 -6.51 -9.26 -6.75
CA ASP A 13 -6.12 -10.63 -6.47
C ASP A 13 -4.59 -10.78 -6.57
N GLY A 14 -4.08 -11.92 -6.12
CA GLY A 14 -2.67 -12.28 -6.30
C GLY A 14 -1.73 -11.59 -5.32
N PHE A 15 -2.17 -11.36 -4.08
CA PHE A 15 -1.28 -10.91 -3.02
C PHE A 15 -0.16 -11.93 -2.75
N SER A 16 1.07 -11.43 -2.61
CA SER A 16 2.22 -12.20 -2.13
C SER A 16 2.08 -12.46 -0.62
N PRO A 17 2.55 -13.62 -0.10
CA PRO A 17 2.55 -13.90 1.34
C PRO A 17 3.50 -13.00 2.15
N GLY A 18 4.41 -12.28 1.48
CA GLY A 18 5.32 -11.32 2.10
C GLY A 18 4.90 -9.87 1.86
N VAL A 19 5.79 -9.11 1.25
CA VAL A 19 5.58 -7.68 1.00
C VAL A 19 4.80 -7.48 -0.30
N ASN A 20 3.79 -6.60 -0.26
CA ASN A 20 3.02 -6.18 -1.43
C ASN A 20 3.21 -4.69 -1.65
N VAL A 21 3.72 -4.29 -2.82
CA VAL A 21 3.95 -2.88 -3.18
C VAL A 21 2.86 -2.40 -4.13
N VAL A 22 2.07 -1.42 -3.70
CA VAL A 22 1.01 -0.81 -4.53
C VAL A 22 1.49 0.53 -5.06
N TYR A 23 1.70 0.62 -6.38
CA TYR A 23 2.18 1.83 -7.07
C TYR A 23 1.26 2.25 -8.22
N GLY A 24 1.32 3.52 -8.61
CA GLY A 24 0.50 4.08 -9.69
C GLY A 24 0.28 5.59 -9.53
N GLU A 25 -0.42 6.20 -10.47
CA GLU A 25 -0.74 7.64 -10.44
C GLU A 25 -1.54 8.03 -9.20
N ASN A 26 -1.48 9.31 -8.83
CA ASN A 26 -2.37 9.85 -7.81
C ASN A 26 -3.83 9.63 -8.22
N ALA A 27 -4.70 9.36 -7.24
CA ALA A 27 -6.10 9.00 -7.45
C ALA A 27 -6.38 7.66 -8.17
N ALA A 28 -5.37 6.81 -8.40
CA ALA A 28 -5.57 5.45 -8.94
C ALA A 28 -6.22 4.46 -7.95
N GLY A 29 -6.73 4.91 -6.79
CA GLY A 29 -7.41 4.06 -5.80
C GLY A 29 -6.51 3.38 -4.77
N LYS A 30 -5.21 3.73 -4.69
CA LYS A 30 -4.26 3.14 -3.73
C LYS A 30 -4.72 3.33 -2.27
N THR A 31 -5.10 4.56 -1.91
CA THR A 31 -5.63 4.88 -0.57
C THR A 31 -6.90 4.09 -0.29
N THR A 32 -7.80 4.00 -1.26
CA THR A 32 -9.04 3.23 -1.15
C THR A 32 -8.78 1.75 -0.92
N LEU A 33 -7.78 1.17 -1.58
CA LEU A 33 -7.36 -0.22 -1.34
C LEU A 33 -6.81 -0.40 0.09
N SER A 34 -5.92 0.49 0.53
CA SER A 34 -5.39 0.45 1.90
C SER A 34 -6.50 0.56 2.95
N GLU A 35 -7.45 1.47 2.74
CA GLU A 35 -8.63 1.62 3.59
C GLU A 35 -9.52 0.37 3.55
N ALA A 36 -9.74 -0.22 2.37
CA ALA A 36 -10.56 -1.42 2.25
C ALA A 36 -9.97 -2.63 2.99
N ILE A 37 -8.65 -2.81 2.95
CA ILE A 37 -7.96 -3.83 3.75
C ILE A 37 -8.14 -3.54 5.24
N ARG A 38 -7.95 -2.28 5.65
CA ARG A 38 -8.12 -1.87 7.06
C ARG A 38 -9.55 -2.12 7.55
N TRP A 39 -10.56 -1.71 6.79
CA TRP A 39 -11.97 -1.88 7.14
C TRP A 39 -12.40 -3.35 7.15
N SER A 40 -11.74 -4.22 6.37
CA SER A 40 -11.97 -5.67 6.42
C SER A 40 -11.55 -6.28 7.77
N LEU A 41 -10.56 -5.70 8.43
CA LEU A 41 -10.06 -6.14 9.73
C LEU A 41 -10.77 -5.40 10.88
N TRP A 42 -11.03 -4.10 10.71
CA TRP A 42 -11.66 -3.23 11.70
C TRP A 42 -12.91 -2.58 11.12
N PRO A 43 -14.05 -3.29 11.09
CA PRO A 43 -15.25 -2.81 10.43
C PRO A 43 -15.87 -1.58 11.09
N ASP A 44 -15.63 -1.36 12.38
CA ASP A 44 -16.13 -0.18 13.13
C ASP A 44 -15.54 1.15 12.62
N GLU A 45 -14.43 1.11 11.89
CA GLU A 45 -13.81 2.30 11.29
C GLU A 45 -14.31 2.60 9.88
N ALA A 46 -15.11 1.71 9.30
CA ALA A 46 -15.62 1.87 7.96
C ALA A 46 -16.75 2.92 7.91
N PRO A 47 -16.78 3.77 6.87
CA PRO A 47 -17.96 4.58 6.63
C PRO A 47 -19.15 3.68 6.30
N THR A 48 -20.36 4.09 6.69
CA THR A 48 -21.59 3.33 6.42
C THR A 48 -21.83 3.07 4.91
N SER A 49 -21.26 3.89 4.04
CA SER A 49 -21.33 3.71 2.59
C SER A 49 -20.35 2.68 2.01
N ALA A 50 -19.44 2.13 2.82
CA ALA A 50 -18.47 1.15 2.34
C ALA A 50 -19.15 -0.21 2.07
N GLU A 51 -18.84 -0.78 0.91
CA GLU A 51 -19.16 -2.16 0.55
C GLU A 51 -17.86 -2.88 0.16
N ILE A 52 -17.48 -3.90 0.93
CA ILE A 52 -16.24 -4.64 0.74
C ILE A 52 -16.51 -6.14 0.87
N SER A 53 -15.92 -6.93 -0.01
CA SER A 53 -15.84 -8.38 0.10
C SER A 53 -14.37 -8.79 0.03
N THR A 54 -13.91 -9.46 1.08
CA THR A 54 -12.50 -9.83 1.23
C THR A 54 -12.40 -11.33 1.47
N GLN A 55 -11.49 -11.98 0.75
CA GLN A 55 -11.09 -13.37 1.00
C GLN A 55 -9.68 -13.37 1.57
N LEU A 56 -9.48 -14.08 2.67
CA LEU A 56 -8.19 -14.17 3.35
C LEU A 56 -8.04 -15.52 4.04
N SER A 57 -6.80 -15.93 4.30
CA SER A 57 -6.48 -17.09 5.13
C SER A 57 -6.16 -16.69 6.57
N HIS A 58 -6.74 -17.36 7.56
CA HIS A 58 -6.41 -17.20 8.97
C HIS A 58 -6.34 -18.57 9.64
N ASP A 59 -5.23 -18.88 10.32
CA ASP A 59 -4.96 -20.21 10.91
C ASP A 59 -5.13 -21.40 9.94
N GLY A 60 -4.88 -21.17 8.65
CA GLY A 60 -5.06 -22.17 7.60
C GLY A 60 -6.47 -22.25 7.01
N ASP A 61 -7.46 -21.63 7.66
CA ASP A 61 -8.84 -21.59 7.17
C ASP A 61 -9.02 -20.47 6.15
N GLN A 62 -9.73 -20.76 5.05
CA GLN A 62 -10.18 -19.74 4.12
C GLN A 62 -11.41 -19.03 4.67
N ARG A 63 -11.30 -17.72 4.82
CA ARG A 63 -12.33 -16.85 5.37
C ARG A 63 -12.80 -15.86 4.34
N ARG A 64 -14.11 -15.59 4.37
CA ARG A 64 -14.73 -14.49 3.64
C ARG A 64 -15.28 -13.49 4.65
N VAL A 65 -14.93 -12.22 4.46
CA VAL A 65 -15.45 -11.09 5.22
C VAL A 65 -16.29 -10.25 4.28
N GLU A 66 -17.53 -9.97 4.67
CA GLU A 66 -18.42 -9.05 3.95
C GLU A 66 -18.74 -7.87 4.84
N LEU A 67 -18.39 -6.67 4.38
CA LEU A 67 -18.68 -5.42 5.07
C LEU A 67 -19.69 -4.63 4.25
N ARG A 68 -20.85 -4.32 4.84
CA ARG A 68 -21.87 -3.44 4.25
C ARG A 68 -22.54 -2.63 5.34
N GLY A 69 -22.71 -1.33 5.13
CA GLY A 69 -23.49 -0.52 6.09
C GLY A 69 -22.83 -0.39 7.46
N GLY A 70 -21.51 -0.59 7.57
CA GLY A 70 -20.80 -0.66 8.85
C GLY A 70 -21.02 -1.97 9.63
N MET A 71 -21.66 -2.98 9.04
CA MET A 71 -21.78 -4.32 9.62
C MET A 71 -20.85 -5.30 8.89
N SER A 72 -20.16 -6.14 9.66
CA SER A 72 -19.28 -7.19 9.13
C SER A 72 -19.86 -8.57 9.39
N GLU A 73 -20.00 -9.35 8.33
CA GLU A 73 -20.33 -10.77 8.36
C GLU A 73 -19.08 -11.59 8.00
N ASN A 74 -18.82 -12.64 8.78
CA ASN A 74 -17.64 -13.48 8.62
C ASN A 74 -18.09 -14.91 8.29
N PHE A 75 -17.37 -15.56 7.39
CA PHE A 75 -17.68 -16.91 6.95
C PHE A 75 -16.42 -17.77 6.87
N VAL A 76 -16.53 -19.03 7.28
CA VAL A 76 -15.53 -20.10 7.10
C VAL A 76 -16.23 -21.23 6.33
N ASP A 77 -15.66 -21.65 5.19
CA ASP A 77 -16.24 -22.70 4.33
C ASP A 77 -17.73 -22.46 3.98
N GLY A 78 -18.13 -21.19 3.87
CA GLY A 78 -19.50 -20.77 3.56
C GLY A 78 -20.48 -20.74 4.75
N ALA A 79 -20.07 -21.20 5.94
CA ALA A 79 -20.86 -21.10 7.16
C ALA A 79 -20.54 -19.80 7.92
N ALA A 80 -21.54 -19.20 8.56
CA ALA A 80 -21.34 -18.03 9.41
C ALA A 80 -20.37 -18.36 10.56
N ALA A 81 -19.44 -17.46 10.83
CA ALA A 81 -18.37 -17.63 11.79
C ALA A 81 -18.16 -16.35 12.61
N ASP A 82 -17.45 -16.49 13.73
CA ASP A 82 -17.04 -15.34 14.53
C ASP A 82 -16.01 -14.47 13.77
N PRO A 83 -15.96 -13.16 14.07
CA PRO A 83 -14.96 -12.25 13.53
C PRO A 83 -13.54 -12.72 13.80
N ILE A 84 -12.62 -12.35 12.91
CA ILE A 84 -11.19 -12.57 13.11
C ILE A 84 -10.75 -11.82 14.38
N PRO A 85 -10.05 -12.49 15.31
CA PRO A 85 -9.58 -11.84 16.53
C PRO A 85 -8.42 -10.89 16.22
N VAL A 86 -8.75 -9.67 15.78
CA VAL A 86 -7.76 -8.63 15.53
C VAL A 86 -7.50 -7.81 16.81
N PRO A 87 -6.25 -7.40 17.06
CA PRO A 87 -5.97 -6.46 18.15
C PRO A 87 -6.74 -5.15 17.95
N SER A 88 -7.23 -4.56 19.04
CA SER A 88 -7.93 -3.28 18.94
C SER A 88 -6.99 -2.17 18.45
N LEU A 89 -7.54 -1.26 17.65
CA LEU A 89 -6.81 -0.07 17.17
C LEU A 89 -6.70 1.06 18.20
N HIS A 90 -7.02 0.85 19.48
CA HIS A 90 -6.77 1.86 20.51
C HIS A 90 -5.26 2.18 20.55
N GLY A 91 -4.89 3.34 19.97
CA GLY A 91 -3.51 3.77 19.69
C GLY A 91 -3.18 4.07 18.21
N GLY A 92 -4.08 3.73 17.27
CA GLY A 92 -4.19 4.24 15.89
C GLY A 92 -3.04 4.01 14.90
N ARG A 93 -1.82 3.73 15.35
CA ARG A 93 -0.60 3.80 14.53
C ARG A 93 0.18 2.49 14.41
N ARG A 94 -0.14 1.46 15.19
CA ARG A 94 0.66 0.23 15.22
C ARG A 94 0.64 -0.58 13.92
N TYR A 95 -0.40 -0.42 13.11
CA TYR A 95 -0.61 -1.21 11.88
C TYR A 95 -0.70 -0.34 10.62
N SER A 96 -0.33 0.94 10.73
CA SER A 96 -0.22 1.87 9.61
C SER A 96 1.03 2.71 9.83
N LEU A 97 2.12 2.28 9.20
CA LEU A 97 3.40 2.97 9.23
C LEU A 97 3.65 3.60 7.87
N SER A 98 4.12 4.84 7.87
CA SER A 98 4.68 5.44 6.67
C SER A 98 5.96 4.70 6.28
N LEU A 99 6.29 4.71 4.99
CA LEU A 99 7.53 4.11 4.51
C LEU A 99 8.76 4.72 5.23
N HIS A 100 8.72 6.01 5.55
CA HIS A 100 9.81 6.62 6.31
C HIS A 100 9.93 6.06 7.73
N GLU A 101 8.81 5.83 8.43
CA GLU A 101 8.80 5.19 9.77
C GLU A 101 9.31 3.74 9.72
N LEU A 102 9.10 3.02 8.62
CA LEU A 102 9.61 1.67 8.39
C LEU A 102 11.11 1.60 8.06
N LEU A 103 11.73 2.74 7.72
CA LEU A 103 13.11 2.82 7.25
C LEU A 103 14.02 3.60 8.21
N GLN A 104 13.55 3.94 9.42
CA GLN A 104 14.37 4.67 10.39
C GLN A 104 15.39 3.73 11.03
N GLU A 105 16.66 4.14 11.09
CA GLU A 105 17.77 3.34 11.69
C GLU A 105 17.58 3.01 13.19
N GLU A 106 16.66 3.70 13.90
CA GLU A 106 16.38 3.44 15.32
C GLU A 106 15.36 2.31 15.55
N THR A 107 14.61 1.91 14.53
CA THR A 107 13.98 0.59 14.51
C THR A 107 15.01 -0.36 13.90
N ASP A 108 15.11 -1.63 14.34
CA ASP A 108 16.08 -2.62 13.83
C ASP A 108 15.91 -2.96 12.31
N ASP A 109 15.26 -2.08 11.53
CA ASP A 109 14.66 -2.33 10.22
C ASP A 109 15.54 -1.94 9.03
N GLY A 110 16.85 -1.77 9.23
CA GLY A 110 17.81 -1.72 8.12
C GLY A 110 17.69 -2.96 7.21
N GLU A 111 17.38 -4.12 7.80
CA GLU A 111 17.06 -5.35 7.08
C GLU A 111 15.75 -5.24 6.27
N PHE A 112 14.76 -4.47 6.73
CA PHE A 112 13.49 -4.30 6.04
C PHE A 112 13.64 -3.47 4.76
N ALA A 113 14.49 -2.44 4.77
CA ALA A 113 14.85 -1.69 3.57
C ALA A 113 15.45 -2.61 2.50
N THR A 114 16.38 -3.48 2.90
CA THR A 114 16.99 -4.48 2.04
C THR A 114 15.97 -5.48 1.51
N VAL A 115 15.01 -5.93 2.33
CA VAL A 115 13.91 -6.81 1.89
C VAL A 115 13.03 -6.10 0.85
N ILE A 116 12.63 -4.84 1.07
CA ILE A 116 11.83 -4.09 0.07
C ILE A 116 12.58 -3.97 -1.25
N GLN A 117 13.87 -3.59 -1.22
CA GLN A 117 14.69 -3.44 -2.41
C GLN A 117 14.85 -4.77 -3.16
N ARG A 118 15.11 -5.85 -2.42
CA ARG A 118 15.24 -7.19 -2.97
C ARG A 118 13.94 -7.66 -3.61
N GLU A 119 12.81 -7.56 -2.92
CA GLU A 119 11.51 -7.97 -3.47
C GLU A 119 11.10 -7.09 -4.67
N SER A 120 11.35 -5.77 -4.61
CA SER A 120 11.05 -4.83 -5.70
C SER A 120 11.85 -5.11 -6.98
N THR A 121 13.00 -5.78 -6.85
CA THR A 121 13.88 -6.14 -7.97
C THR A 121 13.71 -7.61 -8.37
N GLY A 122 12.71 -8.31 -7.84
CA GLY A 122 12.40 -9.71 -8.18
C GLY A 122 13.19 -10.74 -7.38
N GLY A 123 13.64 -10.41 -6.18
CA GLY A 123 14.36 -11.29 -5.27
C GLY A 123 15.89 -11.19 -5.35
N PHE A 124 16.42 -10.28 -6.17
CA PHE A 124 17.85 -10.08 -6.36
C PHE A 124 18.43 -9.05 -5.38
N ASP A 125 19.58 -9.38 -4.80
CA ASP A 125 20.35 -8.41 -4.01
C ASP A 125 21.18 -7.54 -4.95
N ILE A 126 20.63 -6.40 -5.32
CA ILE A 126 21.26 -5.49 -6.29
C ILE A 126 22.54 -4.89 -5.73
N ASP A 127 22.66 -4.70 -4.41
CA ASP A 127 23.87 -4.12 -3.81
C ASP A 127 25.02 -5.14 -3.80
N ALA A 128 24.74 -6.42 -3.52
CA ALA A 128 25.71 -7.49 -3.70
C ALA A 128 26.16 -7.65 -5.17
N VAL A 129 25.24 -7.48 -6.13
CA VAL A 129 25.58 -7.45 -7.56
C VAL A 129 26.47 -6.25 -7.89
N ARG A 130 26.18 -5.06 -7.37
CA ARG A 130 27.00 -3.87 -7.63
C ARG A 130 28.41 -3.99 -7.09
N GLU A 131 28.57 -4.52 -5.89
CA GLU A 131 29.88 -4.76 -5.29
C GLU A 131 30.67 -5.83 -6.07
N SER A 132 30.00 -6.89 -6.53
CA SER A 132 30.65 -7.96 -7.30
C SER A 132 31.02 -7.58 -8.75
N PHE A 133 30.36 -6.56 -9.32
CA PHE A 133 30.57 -6.13 -10.71
C PHE A 133 31.14 -4.71 -10.85
N ASP A 134 31.52 -4.05 -9.76
CA ASP A 134 32.11 -2.69 -9.71
C ASP A 134 31.31 -1.67 -10.55
N LEU A 135 29.98 -1.71 -10.38
CA LEU A 135 29.06 -0.91 -11.18
C LEU A 135 28.84 0.47 -10.53
N GLU A 136 29.44 1.50 -11.13
CA GLU A 136 29.26 2.91 -10.77
C GLU A 136 27.78 3.34 -10.77
N GLU A 137 27.46 4.30 -9.88
CA GLU A 137 26.12 4.83 -9.66
C GLU A 137 25.51 5.33 -10.98
N GLY A 138 24.49 4.61 -11.48
CA GLY A 138 23.65 5.11 -12.56
C GLY A 138 22.97 6.39 -12.05
N ALA A 139 23.38 7.53 -12.61
CA ALA A 139 22.98 8.87 -12.22
C ALA A 139 21.53 8.91 -11.71
N ALA A 140 21.36 9.33 -10.44
CA ALA A 140 20.08 9.70 -9.91
C ALA A 140 19.35 10.57 -10.94
N PRO A 141 18.04 10.34 -11.20
CA PRO A 141 17.31 11.16 -12.14
C PRO A 141 17.45 12.61 -11.67
N LEU A 142 18.15 13.41 -12.46
CA LEU A 142 18.22 14.85 -12.27
C LEU A 142 16.76 15.33 -12.33
N LEU A 143 16.20 15.64 -11.16
CA LEU A 143 15.01 16.48 -11.07
C LEU A 143 15.44 17.84 -11.62
N GLU A 144 15.31 17.99 -12.93
CA GLU A 144 15.57 19.21 -13.66
C GLU A 144 14.52 20.24 -13.22
N THR A 145 14.81 20.97 -12.14
CA THR A 145 14.09 22.19 -11.79
C THR A 145 14.43 23.26 -12.81
N SER A 146 13.72 23.23 -13.95
CA SER A 146 13.82 24.23 -15.02
C SER A 146 12.50 24.98 -15.15
N VAL A 147 12.32 26.09 -14.41
CA VAL A 147 11.57 27.27 -14.89
C VAL A 147 12.11 28.57 -14.25
N PRO A 148 12.96 29.36 -14.93
CA PRO A 148 13.14 30.76 -14.58
C PRO A 148 12.03 31.60 -15.24
N HIS A 149 11.20 32.23 -14.42
CA HIS A 149 10.14 33.14 -14.86
C HIS A 149 10.73 34.49 -15.30
N ARG A 150 10.93 34.66 -16.61
CA ARG A 150 11.39 35.92 -17.21
C ARG A 150 10.23 36.92 -17.30
N ARG A 151 10.05 37.80 -16.29
CA ARG A 151 9.14 38.95 -16.40
C ARG A 151 9.79 40.10 -17.18
N GLN A 152 9.49 40.16 -18.47
CA GLN A 152 9.60 41.37 -19.28
C GLN A 152 8.43 42.31 -18.92
N LYS A 153 8.69 43.42 -18.23
CA LYS A 153 7.82 44.60 -18.30
C LYS A 153 8.54 45.70 -19.07
N ARG A 154 8.02 45.91 -20.27
CA ARG A 154 8.35 46.99 -21.20
C ARG A 154 8.20 48.32 -20.47
N ARG A 155 9.28 49.10 -20.45
CA ARG A 155 9.21 50.55 -20.26
C ARG A 155 8.59 51.12 -21.53
N SER A 156 7.38 51.64 -21.45
CA SER A 156 6.85 52.58 -22.43
C SER A 156 7.09 53.98 -21.88
N SER A 157 7.98 54.71 -22.54
CA SER A 157 8.09 56.16 -22.46
C SER A 157 6.92 56.79 -23.21
N GLY A 158 6.45 57.94 -22.72
CA GLY A 158 5.41 58.76 -23.32
C GLY A 158 4.83 59.70 -22.28
#